data_AF-V5YMT0-F1
#
_entry.id   AF-V5YMT0-F1
#
_cell.length_a   1.000
_cell.length_b   1.000
_cell.length_c   1.000
_cell.angle_alpha   90.00
_cell.angle_beta   90.00
_cell.angle_gamma   90.00
#
_symmetry.space_group_name_H-M   'P 1'
#
loop_
_entity.id
_entity.type
_entity.pdbx_description
1 polymer ?
#
loop_
_entity_poly.entity_id
_entity_poly.type
_entity_poly.pdbx_seq_one_letter_code
_entity_poly.pdbx_strand_id
1 'polypeptide(L)'
;MSVKIHCGFKLVHRQLAAIVTAMDDVKPRIEELQRQQYLRVYGSVLVEAVDRARLELATGRTEHLISGRPDRLVRDAISKRQARVRASRERDPDVDLDVTLTCWLSPYLGEVIGIPFGELDSQVQRMLKEIGVVTDYAYWDGVGPDDDVPRQEWSRRKVAWGEVMARKVGMGFQFRFEGEQPGGPIEWGDVVPHIPNLDRRSRDLADPQVFSRWYRALPDAAEDSADLWQRHGEFRRLLRRDPALQQQQADEVARIKPLLLSVEELNAARFREQMLYLPSGDSV
;
A
#
# COMPACT_ATOMS: atom_id res chain seq x y z
N MET A 1 14.86 -17.33 19.15
CA MET A 1 13.93 -16.64 18.22
C MET A 1 13.36 -15.48 19.02
N SER A 2 13.59 -14.22 18.60
CA SER A 2 13.04 -13.06 19.30
C SER A 2 11.57 -12.88 18.90
N VAL A 3 10.69 -12.69 19.87
CA VAL A 3 9.28 -12.35 19.71
C VAL A 3 9.14 -10.84 19.67
N LYS A 4 8.48 -10.33 18.62
CA LYS A 4 8.08 -8.92 18.49
C LYS A 4 6.63 -8.84 18.01
N ILE A 5 5.79 -8.19 18.80
CA ILE A 5 4.37 -7.98 18.57
C ILE A 5 4.17 -6.48 18.62
N HIS A 6 4.29 -5.83 17.47
CA HIS A 6 4.15 -4.38 17.34
C HIS A 6 2.70 -3.95 17.49
N CYS A 7 1.78 -4.68 16.84
CA CYS A 7 0.39 -4.28 16.75
C CYS A 7 -0.54 -5.01 17.73
N GLY A 8 0.01 -5.46 18.87
CA GLY A 8 -0.76 -6.17 19.88
C GLY A 8 -1.76 -5.24 20.58
N PHE A 9 -2.99 -5.69 20.76
CA PHE A 9 -4.03 -4.94 21.44
C PHE A 9 -4.79 -5.78 22.45
N LYS A 10 -5.56 -5.09 23.29
CA LYS A 10 -6.46 -5.67 24.29
C LYS A 10 -7.84 -5.03 24.18
N LEU A 11 -8.88 -5.85 24.04
CA LEU A 11 -10.26 -5.38 23.94
C LEU A 11 -10.76 -4.84 25.28
N VAL A 12 -11.54 -3.76 25.23
CA VAL A 12 -12.20 -3.20 26.42
C VAL A 12 -13.31 -4.14 26.92
N HIS A 13 -14.03 -4.78 26.01
CA HIS A 13 -15.07 -5.74 26.33
C HIS A 13 -14.51 -7.17 26.48
N ARG A 14 -15.08 -7.92 27.42
CA ARG A 14 -14.73 -9.34 27.68
C ARG A 14 -15.78 -10.31 27.15
N GLN A 15 -17.04 -9.87 27.08
CA GLN A 15 -18.15 -10.70 26.64
C GLN A 15 -18.24 -10.70 25.12
N LEU A 16 -18.34 -11.89 24.51
CA LEU A 16 -18.38 -12.03 23.06
C LEU A 16 -19.49 -11.21 22.40
N ALA A 17 -20.68 -11.15 23.00
CA ALA A 17 -21.79 -10.36 22.47
C ALA A 17 -21.43 -8.85 22.37
N ALA A 18 -20.85 -8.29 23.43
CA ALA A 18 -20.42 -6.89 23.43
C ALA A 18 -19.25 -6.64 22.47
N ILE A 19 -18.34 -7.60 22.32
CA ILE A 19 -17.24 -7.52 21.35
C ILE A 19 -17.81 -7.52 19.92
N VAL A 20 -18.75 -8.41 19.61
CA VAL A 20 -19.39 -8.47 18.28
C VAL A 20 -20.09 -7.15 17.96
N THR A 21 -20.89 -6.61 18.89
CA THR A 21 -21.53 -5.29 18.71
C THR A 21 -20.51 -4.19 18.45
N ALA A 22 -19.42 -4.14 19.22
CA ALA A 22 -18.35 -3.17 18.99
C ALA A 22 -17.66 -3.35 17.63
N MET A 23 -17.53 -4.58 17.14
CA MET A 23 -16.97 -4.86 15.81
C MET A 23 -17.92 -4.47 14.68
N ASP A 24 -19.23 -4.62 14.87
CA ASP A 24 -20.23 -4.14 13.91
C ASP A 24 -20.17 -2.61 13.76
N ASP A 25 -19.96 -1.87 14.86
CA ASP A 25 -19.77 -0.41 14.83
C ASP A 25 -18.44 0.01 14.17
N VAL A 26 -17.41 -0.84 14.28
CA VAL A 26 -16.09 -0.63 13.66
C VAL A 26 -16.11 -0.95 12.17
N LYS A 27 -16.94 -1.89 11.73
CA LYS A 27 -16.96 -2.40 10.35
C LYS A 27 -16.98 -1.29 9.29
N PRO A 28 -17.85 -0.26 9.35
CA PRO A 28 -17.85 0.82 8.36
C PRO A 28 -16.55 1.62 8.31
N ARG A 29 -15.81 1.70 9.43
CA ARG A 29 -14.52 2.39 9.49
C ARG A 29 -13.40 1.59 8.83
N ILE A 30 -13.43 0.26 8.99
CA ILE A 30 -12.50 -0.62 8.27
C ILE A 30 -12.80 -0.59 6.77
N GLU A 31 -14.07 -0.65 6.38
CA GLU A 31 -14.49 -0.53 4.97
C GLU A 31 -14.05 0.81 4.36
N GLU A 32 -14.15 1.91 5.11
CA GLU A 32 -13.64 3.21 4.68
C GLU A 32 -12.12 3.21 4.49
N LEU A 33 -11.35 2.62 5.41
CA LEU A 33 -9.88 2.49 5.26
C LEU A 33 -9.51 1.67 4.04
N GLN A 34 -10.19 0.54 3.82
CA GLN A 34 -10.01 -0.31 2.64
C GLN A 34 -10.32 0.47 1.37
N ARG A 35 -11.40 1.27 1.38
CA ARG A 35 -11.80 2.09 0.24
C ARG A 35 -10.82 3.19 -0.07
N GLN A 36 -10.32 3.91 0.93
CA GLN A 36 -9.29 4.93 0.71
C GLN A 36 -8.02 4.33 0.10
N GLN A 37 -7.59 3.16 0.57
CA GLN A 37 -6.45 2.44 0.00
C GLN A 37 -6.73 2.01 -1.45
N TYR A 38 -7.90 1.43 -1.73
CA TYR A 38 -8.29 1.03 -3.08
C TYR A 38 -8.32 2.20 -4.06
N LEU A 39 -8.95 3.32 -3.68
CA LEU A 39 -9.02 4.54 -4.49
C LEU A 39 -7.64 5.10 -4.79
N ARG A 40 -6.71 5.02 -3.81
CA ARG A 40 -5.32 5.41 -4.00
C ARG A 40 -4.62 4.56 -5.06
N VAL A 41 -4.74 3.23 -4.98
CA VAL A 41 -4.18 2.33 -5.99
C VAL A 41 -4.82 2.58 -7.35
N TYR A 42 -6.15 2.70 -7.40
CA TYR A 42 -6.87 3.00 -8.63
C TYR A 42 -6.35 4.28 -9.30
N GLY A 43 -6.22 5.37 -8.54
CA GLY A 43 -5.68 6.63 -9.05
C GLY A 43 -4.25 6.47 -9.58
N SER A 44 -3.39 5.77 -8.84
CA SER A 44 -2.00 5.52 -9.25
C SER A 44 -1.90 4.73 -10.55
N VAL A 45 -2.61 3.59 -10.64
CA VAL A 45 -2.58 2.71 -11.82
C VAL A 45 -3.23 3.40 -13.03
N LEU A 46 -4.30 4.18 -12.83
CA LEU A 46 -4.93 4.96 -13.89
C LEU A 46 -3.98 6.00 -14.48
N VAL A 47 -3.33 6.78 -13.61
CA VAL A 47 -2.35 7.81 -14.00
C VAL A 47 -1.20 7.17 -14.77
N GLU A 48 -0.62 6.11 -14.22
CA GLU A 48 0.49 5.40 -14.88
C GLU A 48 0.07 4.88 -16.25
N ALA A 49 -1.10 4.25 -16.35
CA ALA A 49 -1.56 3.63 -17.58
C ALA A 49 -1.81 4.65 -18.69
N VAL A 50 -2.43 5.78 -18.36
CA VAL A 50 -2.74 6.84 -19.32
C VAL A 50 -1.48 7.63 -19.68
N ASP A 51 -0.67 8.03 -18.69
CA ASP A 51 0.48 8.89 -18.93
C ASP A 51 1.58 8.18 -19.72
N ARG A 52 1.89 6.93 -19.38
CA ARG A 52 2.84 6.14 -20.16
C ARG A 52 2.35 5.92 -21.58
N ALA A 53 1.06 5.63 -21.76
CA ALA A 53 0.50 5.48 -23.11
C ALA A 53 0.66 6.75 -23.95
N ARG A 54 0.41 7.93 -23.37
CA ARG A 54 0.60 9.22 -24.05
C ARG A 54 2.05 9.44 -24.45
N LEU A 55 2.99 9.10 -23.57
CA LEU A 55 4.42 9.21 -23.87
C LEU A 55 4.85 8.26 -25.00
N GLU A 56 4.44 6.99 -24.92
CA GLU A 56 4.76 5.97 -25.92
C GLU A 56 4.20 6.36 -27.30
N LEU A 57 2.93 6.78 -27.36
CA LEU A 57 2.28 7.32 -28.57
C LEU A 57 3.04 8.53 -29.15
N ALA A 58 3.45 9.48 -28.31
CA ALA A 58 4.20 10.66 -28.75
C ALA A 58 5.58 10.30 -29.32
N THR A 59 6.14 9.15 -28.92
CA THR A 59 7.41 8.63 -29.46
C THR A 59 7.22 7.59 -30.59
N GLY A 60 5.98 7.34 -31.02
CA GLY A 60 5.67 6.37 -32.07
C GLY A 60 5.83 4.90 -31.66
N ARG A 61 6.00 4.61 -30.36
CA ARG A 61 6.14 3.25 -29.83
C ARG A 61 4.77 2.75 -29.39
N THR A 62 4.24 1.75 -30.08
CA THR A 62 2.87 1.24 -29.83
C THR A 62 2.81 -0.24 -29.46
N GLU A 63 3.95 -0.93 -29.47
CA GLU A 63 4.09 -2.38 -29.31
C GLU A 63 3.55 -2.91 -27.98
N HIS A 64 3.59 -2.10 -26.93
CA HIS A 64 3.15 -2.45 -25.58
C HIS A 64 1.80 -1.86 -25.19
N LEU A 65 1.11 -1.21 -26.13
CA LEU A 65 -0.16 -0.54 -25.87
C LEU A 65 -1.32 -1.47 -26.19
N ILE A 66 -2.33 -1.45 -25.33
CA ILE A 66 -3.59 -2.17 -25.53
C ILE A 66 -4.74 -1.19 -25.71
N SER A 67 -5.72 -1.53 -26.56
CA SER A 67 -6.95 -0.76 -26.66
C SER A 67 -7.93 -1.17 -25.57
N GLY A 68 -8.54 -0.19 -24.90
CA GLY A 68 -9.65 -0.43 -24.00
C GLY A 68 -10.09 0.80 -23.24
N ARG A 69 -11.02 0.62 -22.31
CA ARG A 69 -11.43 1.70 -21.40
C ARG A 69 -10.55 1.68 -20.16
N PRO A 70 -9.90 2.80 -19.78
CA PRO A 70 -8.99 2.81 -18.63
C PRO A 70 -9.67 2.37 -17.34
N ASP A 71 -10.90 2.79 -17.09
CA ASP A 71 -11.63 2.45 -15.87
C ASP A 71 -11.75 0.93 -15.67
N ARG A 72 -12.09 0.20 -16.74
CA ARG A 72 -12.23 -1.24 -16.72
C ARG A 72 -10.88 -1.93 -16.58
N LEU A 73 -9.90 -1.53 -17.38
CA LEU A 73 -8.58 -2.17 -17.39
C LEU A 73 -7.84 -2.00 -16.07
N VAL A 74 -7.97 -0.83 -15.42
CA VAL A 74 -7.41 -0.59 -14.08
C VAL A 74 -8.08 -1.48 -13.03
N ARG A 75 -9.42 -1.57 -13.05
CA ARG A 75 -10.15 -2.48 -12.13
C ARG A 75 -9.73 -3.93 -12.33
N ASP A 76 -9.63 -4.38 -13.58
CA ASP A 76 -9.20 -5.73 -13.91
C ASP A 76 -7.76 -6.00 -13.43
N ALA A 77 -6.86 -5.02 -13.58
CA ALA A 77 -5.48 -5.11 -13.10
C ALA A 77 -5.41 -5.26 -11.57
N ILE A 78 -6.15 -4.43 -10.82
CA ILE A 78 -6.22 -4.52 -9.35
C ILE A 78 -6.83 -5.85 -8.93
N SER A 79 -7.94 -6.25 -9.56
CA SER A 79 -8.61 -7.53 -9.28
C SER A 79 -7.67 -8.73 -9.46
N LYS A 80 -6.86 -8.72 -10.51
CA LYS A 80 -5.86 -9.77 -10.78
C LYS A 80 -4.78 -9.81 -9.70
N ARG A 81 -4.26 -8.65 -9.27
CA ARG A 81 -3.28 -8.58 -8.17
C ARG A 81 -3.89 -9.09 -6.86
N GLN A 82 -5.11 -8.69 -6.52
CA GLN A 82 -5.82 -9.21 -5.33
C GLN A 82 -6.04 -10.73 -5.39
N ALA A 83 -6.45 -11.26 -6.55
CA ALA A 83 -6.60 -12.70 -6.74
C ALA A 83 -5.27 -13.44 -6.57
N ARG A 84 -4.16 -12.87 -7.05
CA ARG A 84 -2.81 -13.40 -6.87
C ARG A 84 -2.40 -13.43 -5.41
N VAL A 85 -2.62 -12.37 -4.64
CA VAL A 85 -2.37 -12.32 -3.19
C VAL A 85 -3.13 -13.45 -2.48
N ARG A 86 -4.42 -13.62 -2.79
CA ARG A 86 -5.25 -14.67 -2.19
C ARG A 86 -4.78 -16.08 -2.55
N ALA A 87 -4.32 -16.30 -3.79
CA ALA A 87 -3.88 -17.60 -4.27
C ALA A 87 -2.48 -17.99 -3.75
N SER A 88 -1.53 -17.06 -3.80
CA SER A 88 -0.12 -17.29 -3.43
C SER A 88 0.13 -17.15 -1.93
N ARG A 89 -0.70 -16.38 -1.23
CA ARG A 89 -0.44 -15.86 0.14
C ARG A 89 0.77 -14.94 0.24
N GLU A 90 1.37 -14.57 -0.89
CA GLU A 90 2.37 -13.50 -0.94
C GLU A 90 1.65 -12.16 -0.84
N ARG A 91 2.15 -11.28 0.04
CA ARG A 91 1.53 -9.99 0.33
C ARG A 91 1.90 -8.98 -0.76
N ASP A 92 0.92 -8.21 -1.21
CA ASP A 92 1.12 -7.05 -2.08
C ASP A 92 0.60 -5.81 -1.31
N PRO A 93 1.50 -4.97 -0.77
CA PRO A 93 1.15 -3.82 0.07
C PRO A 93 0.14 -2.84 -0.52
N ASP A 94 0.03 -2.78 -1.84
CA ASP A 94 -0.90 -1.87 -2.49
C ASP A 94 -2.33 -2.42 -2.46
N VAL A 95 -2.49 -3.72 -2.77
CA VAL A 95 -3.82 -4.31 -3.04
C VAL A 95 -4.28 -5.32 -2.00
N ASP A 96 -3.45 -5.66 -1.02
CA ASP A 96 -3.86 -6.51 0.10
C ASP A 96 -4.70 -5.71 1.10
N LEU A 97 -5.98 -5.61 0.78
CA LEU A 97 -6.98 -4.87 1.55
C LEU A 97 -7.65 -5.73 2.63
N ASP A 98 -7.36 -7.03 2.71
CA ASP A 98 -7.99 -7.92 3.68
C ASP A 98 -7.50 -7.57 5.10
N VAL A 99 -8.44 -7.35 6.02
CA VAL A 99 -8.14 -7.11 7.44
C VAL A 99 -8.66 -8.28 8.26
N THR A 100 -7.77 -8.91 9.03
CA THR A 100 -8.16 -9.99 9.95
C THR A 100 -7.73 -9.64 11.37
N LEU A 101 -8.69 -9.50 12.28
CA LEU A 101 -8.42 -9.38 13.70
C LEU A 101 -8.45 -10.78 14.30
N THR A 102 -7.29 -11.29 14.74
CA THR A 102 -7.26 -12.55 15.49
C THR A 102 -7.19 -12.24 16.98
N CYS A 103 -8.13 -12.80 17.73
CA CYS A 103 -8.30 -12.53 19.14
C CYS A 103 -8.18 -13.83 19.96
N TRP A 104 -7.74 -13.74 21.20
CA TRP A 104 -7.60 -14.83 22.16
C TRP A 104 -8.06 -14.40 23.55
N LEU A 105 -8.78 -15.25 24.26
CA LEU A 105 -9.13 -15.02 25.66
C LEU A 105 -7.98 -15.49 26.57
N SER A 106 -7.18 -14.58 27.11
CA SER A 106 -6.11 -14.93 28.05
C SER A 106 -6.72 -15.34 29.41
N PRO A 107 -6.57 -16.61 29.85
CA PRO A 107 -7.10 -17.05 31.15
C PRO A 107 -6.37 -16.37 32.31
N TYR A 108 -5.07 -16.10 32.12
CA TYR A 108 -4.23 -15.40 33.09
C TYR A 108 -4.73 -13.97 33.37
N LEU A 109 -5.18 -13.25 32.33
CA LEU A 109 -5.69 -11.89 32.46
C LEU A 109 -7.20 -11.84 32.70
N GLY A 110 -7.94 -12.86 32.27
CA GLY A 110 -9.40 -12.79 32.16
C GLY A 110 -9.87 -11.78 31.11
N GLU A 111 -9.02 -11.49 30.11
CA GLU A 111 -9.23 -10.45 29.10
C GLU A 111 -8.96 -10.99 27.69
N VAL A 112 -9.54 -10.33 26.69
CA VAL A 112 -9.31 -10.68 25.29
C VAL A 112 -8.20 -9.82 24.72
N ILE A 113 -7.15 -10.46 24.20
CA ILE A 113 -6.04 -9.82 23.49
C ILE A 113 -6.07 -10.22 22.02
N GLY A 114 -5.50 -9.42 21.14
CA GLY A 114 -5.53 -9.69 19.71
C GLY A 114 -4.44 -8.99 18.92
N ILE A 115 -4.31 -9.40 17.67
CA ILE A 115 -3.38 -8.84 16.68
C ILE A 115 -4.15 -8.64 15.37
N PRO A 116 -4.06 -7.45 14.74
CA PRO A 116 -4.52 -7.24 13.39
C PRO A 116 -3.51 -7.82 12.40
N PHE A 117 -4.00 -8.50 11.37
CA PHE A 117 -3.21 -9.03 10.27
C PHE A 117 -3.68 -8.40 8.96
N GLY A 118 -2.72 -7.99 8.14
CA GLY A 118 -2.91 -7.34 6.85
C GLY A 118 -2.01 -6.12 6.71
N GLU A 119 -2.01 -5.48 5.54
CA GLU A 119 -1.18 -4.30 5.26
C GLU A 119 -1.72 -3.01 5.88
N LEU A 120 -2.95 -3.06 6.42
CA LEU A 120 -3.59 -1.98 7.16
C LEU A 120 -3.50 -2.15 8.68
N ASP A 121 -2.68 -3.07 9.18
CA ASP A 121 -2.66 -3.49 10.59
C ASP A 121 -2.52 -2.32 11.59
N SER A 122 -1.60 -1.41 11.30
CA SER A 122 -1.22 -0.28 12.12
C SER A 122 -2.29 0.81 12.11
N GLN A 123 -2.89 1.06 10.94
CA GLN A 123 -4.01 1.98 10.77
C GLN A 123 -5.25 1.45 11.50
N VAL A 124 -5.52 0.15 11.37
CA VAL A 124 -6.65 -0.51 12.02
C VAL A 124 -6.49 -0.49 13.53
N GLN A 125 -5.32 -0.85 14.07
CA GLN A 125 -5.08 -0.76 15.52
C GLN A 125 -5.26 0.66 16.05
N ARG A 126 -4.70 1.66 15.36
CA ARG A 126 -4.85 3.06 15.74
C ARG A 126 -6.31 3.48 15.78
N MET A 127 -7.07 3.16 14.73
CA MET A 127 -8.50 3.44 14.64
C MET A 127 -9.29 2.76 15.77
N LEU A 128 -9.03 1.47 16.02
CA LEU A 128 -9.67 0.73 17.12
C LEU A 128 -9.41 1.38 18.49
N LYS A 129 -8.20 1.90 18.69
CA LYS A 129 -7.81 2.61 19.93
C LYS A 129 -8.52 3.96 20.04
N GLU A 130 -8.57 4.74 18.97
CA GLU A 130 -9.23 6.06 18.94
C GLU A 130 -10.74 5.97 19.23
N ILE A 131 -11.40 4.91 18.77
CA ILE A 131 -12.83 4.65 19.03
C ILE A 131 -13.04 4.06 20.44
N GLY A 132 -11.98 3.69 21.15
CA GLY A 132 -12.04 3.15 22.51
C GLY A 132 -12.44 1.68 22.57
N VAL A 133 -12.32 0.94 21.46
CA VAL A 133 -12.64 -0.50 21.42
C VAL A 133 -11.48 -1.33 21.96
N VAL A 134 -10.24 -0.85 21.79
CA VAL A 134 -9.03 -1.53 22.26
C VAL A 134 -8.09 -0.58 23.00
N THR A 135 -7.16 -1.18 23.73
CA THR A 135 -6.00 -0.54 24.36
C THR A 135 -4.71 -1.18 23.84
N ASP A 136 -3.61 -0.41 23.80
CA ASP A 136 -2.33 -0.93 23.32
C ASP A 136 -1.80 -2.04 24.25
N TYR A 137 -1.35 -3.13 23.63
CA TYR A 137 -0.87 -4.31 24.33
C TYR A 137 0.29 -4.99 23.59
N ALA A 138 1.12 -4.19 22.93
CA ALA A 138 2.34 -4.61 22.23
C ALA A 138 3.35 -5.26 23.20
N TYR A 139 4.20 -6.15 22.67
CA TYR A 139 5.23 -6.88 23.44
C TYR A 139 6.45 -7.29 22.60
N TRP A 140 7.64 -7.27 23.20
CA TRP A 140 8.85 -7.86 22.62
C TRP A 140 9.87 -8.34 23.67
N ASP A 141 10.73 -9.28 23.28
CA ASP A 141 11.74 -9.91 24.14
C ASP A 141 13.18 -9.50 23.78
N GLY A 142 13.47 -8.19 23.73
CA GLY A 142 14.84 -7.74 23.40
C GLY A 142 15.19 -6.31 23.77
N VAL A 143 14.21 -5.41 23.72
CA VAL A 143 14.30 -4.06 24.29
C VAL A 143 13.46 -4.07 25.57
N GLY A 144 13.81 -3.25 26.56
CA GLY A 144 12.98 -3.06 27.76
C GLY A 144 11.53 -2.66 27.42
N PRO A 145 10.64 -2.55 28.43
CA PRO A 145 9.31 -1.99 28.20
C PRO A 145 9.42 -0.59 27.58
N ASP A 146 8.36 -0.16 26.89
CA ASP A 146 8.18 1.25 26.57
C ASP A 146 8.24 2.11 27.85
N ASP A 147 8.70 3.34 27.72
CA ASP A 147 8.92 4.25 28.85
C ASP A 147 7.62 4.50 29.67
N ASP A 148 6.47 4.38 29.02
CA ASP A 148 5.13 4.57 29.59
C ASP A 148 4.52 3.27 30.15
N VAL A 149 5.15 2.10 29.95
CA VAL A 149 4.63 0.81 30.40
C VAL A 149 5.38 0.32 31.65
N PRO A 150 4.70 0.18 32.80
CA PRO A 150 5.33 -0.34 34.01
C PRO A 150 5.90 -1.75 33.81
N ARG A 151 7.06 -2.05 34.41
CA ARG A 151 7.71 -3.37 34.33
C ARG A 151 6.79 -4.54 34.73
N GLN A 152 5.90 -4.29 35.70
CA GLN A 152 4.92 -5.29 36.12
C GLN A 152 3.93 -5.60 34.99
N GLU A 153 3.41 -4.58 34.31
CA GLU A 153 2.54 -4.77 33.16
C GLU A 153 3.28 -5.47 32.02
N TRP A 154 4.51 -5.07 31.73
CA TRP A 154 5.34 -5.73 30.72
C TRP A 154 5.54 -7.23 30.98
N SER A 155 5.74 -7.58 32.26
CA SER A 155 5.84 -8.98 32.68
C SER A 155 4.53 -9.74 32.47
N ARG A 156 3.37 -9.09 32.69
CA ARG A 156 2.06 -9.69 32.37
C ARG A 156 1.87 -9.88 30.87
N ARG A 157 2.25 -8.90 30.05
CA ARG A 157 2.22 -8.99 28.58
C ARG A 157 3.05 -10.17 28.09
N LYS A 158 4.26 -10.36 28.62
CA LYS A 158 5.14 -11.50 28.33
C LYS A 158 4.45 -12.84 28.55
N VAL A 159 3.79 -13.01 29.71
CA VAL A 159 3.09 -14.25 30.04
C VAL A 159 1.92 -14.46 29.08
N ALA A 160 1.05 -13.46 28.92
CA ALA A 160 -0.14 -13.58 28.08
C ALA A 160 0.21 -13.88 26.62
N TRP A 161 1.16 -13.16 26.03
CA TRP A 161 1.62 -13.43 24.66
C TRP A 161 2.38 -14.76 24.55
N GLY A 162 3.14 -15.14 25.59
CA GLY A 162 3.78 -16.45 25.66
C GLY A 162 2.78 -17.61 25.62
N GLU A 163 1.64 -17.48 26.30
CA GLU A 163 0.56 -18.48 26.26
C GLU A 163 -0.10 -18.55 24.88
N VAL A 164 -0.39 -17.40 24.25
CA VAL A 164 -0.96 -17.32 22.90
C VAL A 164 -0.02 -17.97 21.87
N MET A 165 1.26 -17.58 21.87
CA MET A 165 2.24 -18.09 20.91
C MET A 165 2.53 -19.58 21.10
N ALA A 166 2.49 -20.06 22.35
CA ALA A 166 2.62 -21.48 22.67
C ALA A 166 1.33 -22.29 22.40
N ARG A 167 0.25 -21.65 21.90
CA ARG A 167 -1.07 -22.25 21.66
C ARG A 167 -1.65 -22.95 22.90
N LYS A 168 -1.29 -22.46 24.09
CA LYS A 168 -1.79 -23.00 25.37
C LYS A 168 -3.19 -22.51 25.71
N VAL A 169 -3.67 -21.53 24.97
CA VAL A 169 -4.98 -20.91 25.14
C VAL A 169 -5.93 -21.44 24.06
N GLY A 170 -7.05 -22.03 24.48
CA GLY A 170 -8.10 -22.56 23.59
C GLY A 170 -8.90 -21.46 22.87
N MET A 171 -9.67 -21.87 21.85
CA MET A 171 -10.42 -21.06 20.87
C MET A 171 -10.46 -19.55 21.17
N GLY A 172 -9.71 -18.81 20.36
CA GLY A 172 -9.87 -17.38 20.18
C GLY A 172 -11.12 -17.07 19.35
N PHE A 173 -11.01 -16.15 18.40
CA PHE A 173 -11.95 -16.00 17.29
C PHE A 173 -11.31 -15.04 16.28
N GLN A 174 -11.89 -14.96 15.09
CA GLN A 174 -11.43 -14.05 14.06
C GLN A 174 -12.57 -13.18 13.56
N PHE A 175 -12.30 -11.88 13.44
CA PHE A 175 -13.12 -10.98 12.64
C PHE A 175 -12.40 -10.76 11.33
N ARG A 176 -13.04 -11.17 10.24
CA ARG A 176 -12.51 -11.00 8.88
C ARG A 176 -13.33 -9.94 8.16
N PHE A 177 -12.64 -8.91 7.72
CA PHE A 177 -13.16 -7.87 6.86
C PHE A 177 -12.51 -8.08 5.50
N GLU A 178 -13.25 -8.69 4.59
CA GLU A 178 -12.79 -8.91 3.22
C GLU A 178 -12.59 -7.55 2.54
N GLY A 179 -11.51 -7.41 1.77
CA GLY A 179 -11.18 -6.18 1.07
C GLY A 179 -12.27 -5.71 0.11
N GLU A 180 -12.29 -4.40 -0.18
CA GLU A 180 -13.24 -3.81 -1.12
C GLU A 180 -13.26 -4.57 -2.45
N GLN A 181 -14.46 -4.97 -2.88
CA GLN A 181 -14.62 -5.61 -4.18
C GLN A 181 -14.64 -4.56 -5.30
N PRO A 182 -13.89 -4.80 -6.39
CA PRO A 182 -13.71 -3.84 -7.49
C PRO A 182 -14.97 -3.56 -8.33
N GLY A 183 -16.15 -4.06 -7.93
CA GLY A 183 -17.43 -3.84 -8.60
C GLY A 183 -18.17 -2.57 -8.18
N GLY A 184 -17.78 -1.92 -7.07
CA GLY A 184 -18.45 -0.71 -6.58
C GLY A 184 -18.27 0.51 -7.50
N PRO A 185 -19.22 1.46 -7.51
CA PRO A 185 -19.04 2.73 -8.21
C PRO A 185 -17.82 3.49 -7.65
N ILE A 186 -17.07 4.14 -8.55
CA ILE A 186 -15.93 5.00 -8.20
C ILE A 186 -16.29 6.43 -8.58
N GLU A 187 -16.64 7.20 -7.55
CA GLU A 187 -16.86 8.63 -7.68
C GLU A 187 -15.54 9.34 -7.95
N TRP A 188 -15.53 10.23 -8.94
CA TRP A 188 -14.29 10.91 -9.31
C TRP A 188 -13.74 11.77 -8.17
N GLY A 189 -14.64 12.43 -7.43
CA GLY A 189 -14.28 13.26 -6.28
C GLY A 189 -13.45 12.53 -5.22
N ASP A 190 -13.68 11.23 -5.05
CA ASP A 190 -12.94 10.42 -4.07
C ASP A 190 -11.56 9.99 -4.58
N VAL A 191 -11.36 9.95 -5.91
CA VAL A 191 -10.07 9.56 -6.54
C VAL A 191 -9.13 10.77 -6.63
N VAL A 192 -9.67 11.97 -6.90
CA VAL A 192 -8.90 13.20 -7.12
C VAL A 192 -7.82 13.46 -6.05
N PRO A 193 -8.11 13.33 -4.74
CA PRO A 193 -7.11 13.56 -3.69
C PRO A 193 -5.89 12.63 -3.78
N HIS A 194 -6.03 11.48 -4.42
CA HIS A 194 -4.98 10.48 -4.56
C HIS A 194 -4.21 10.59 -5.87
N ILE A 195 -4.64 11.45 -6.79
CA ILE A 195 -3.96 11.66 -8.07
C ILE A 195 -2.80 12.64 -7.85
N PRO A 196 -1.54 12.26 -8.16
CA PRO A 196 -0.42 13.18 -8.10
C PRO A 196 -0.63 14.36 -9.05
N ASN A 197 -0.19 15.56 -8.66
CA ASN A 197 -0.29 16.73 -9.54
C ASN A 197 0.58 16.59 -10.80
N LEU A 198 0.31 17.42 -11.80
CA LEU A 198 0.95 17.36 -13.12
C LEU A 198 2.48 17.51 -13.05
N ASP A 199 2.99 18.35 -12.15
CA ASP A 199 4.43 18.55 -11.94
C ASP A 199 5.11 17.28 -11.39
N ARG A 200 4.46 16.60 -10.45
CA ARG A 200 4.97 15.34 -9.93
C ARG A 200 4.93 14.24 -10.99
N ARG A 201 3.80 14.09 -11.69
CA ARG A 201 3.64 13.09 -12.77
C ARG A 201 4.67 13.24 -13.88
N SER A 202 4.91 14.47 -14.32
CA SER A 202 5.93 14.76 -15.36
C SER A 202 7.34 14.45 -14.88
N ARG A 203 7.70 14.72 -13.61
CA ARG A 203 8.98 14.31 -13.03
C ARG A 203 9.12 12.80 -12.92
N ASP A 204 8.09 12.11 -12.43
CA ASP A 204 8.10 10.65 -12.26
C ASP A 204 8.32 9.92 -13.60
N LEU A 205 7.93 10.53 -14.73
CA LEU A 205 8.21 10.02 -16.08
C LEU A 205 9.54 10.52 -16.67
N ALA A 206 9.98 11.72 -16.32
CA ALA A 206 11.26 12.28 -16.77
C ALA A 206 12.46 11.56 -16.13
N ASP A 207 12.38 11.25 -14.84
CA ASP A 207 13.47 10.68 -14.06
C ASP A 207 14.04 9.40 -14.68
N PRO A 208 13.22 8.39 -15.04
CA PRO A 208 13.72 7.18 -15.70
C PRO A 208 14.36 7.43 -17.06
N GLN A 209 13.89 8.43 -17.83
CA GLN A 209 14.43 8.76 -19.14
C GLN A 209 15.81 9.42 -19.02
N VAL A 210 15.95 10.38 -18.10
CA VAL A 210 17.22 11.05 -17.81
C VAL A 210 18.22 10.04 -17.24
N PHE A 211 17.79 9.19 -16.30
CA PHE A 211 18.61 8.11 -15.76
C PHE A 211 19.08 7.18 -16.87
N SER A 212 18.19 6.71 -17.75
CA SER A 212 18.54 5.80 -18.84
C SER A 212 19.57 6.40 -19.80
N ARG A 213 19.46 7.70 -20.12
CA ARG A 213 20.45 8.41 -20.95
C ARG A 213 21.79 8.55 -20.24
N TRP A 214 21.78 8.94 -18.97
CA TRP A 214 22.99 9.05 -18.15
C TRP A 214 23.69 7.69 -18.02
N TYR A 215 22.93 6.63 -17.73
CA TYR A 215 23.43 5.28 -17.55
C TYR A 215 24.11 4.74 -18.81
N ARG A 216 23.47 4.87 -19.97
CA ARG A 216 24.01 4.43 -21.27
C ARG A 216 25.25 5.21 -21.72
N ALA A 217 25.48 6.39 -21.17
CA ALA A 217 26.68 7.18 -21.45
C ALA A 217 27.90 6.74 -20.61
N LEU A 218 27.72 5.85 -19.64
CA LEU A 218 28.82 5.34 -18.82
C LEU A 218 29.64 4.30 -19.61
N PRO A 219 30.99 4.36 -19.55
CA PRO A 219 31.86 3.45 -20.31
C PRO A 219 31.78 1.98 -19.87
N ASP A 220 31.40 1.71 -18.62
CA ASP A 220 31.33 0.35 -18.03
C ASP A 220 29.90 -0.05 -17.63
N ALA A 221 28.87 0.41 -18.34
CA ALA A 221 27.49 0.06 -18.02
C ALA A 221 27.27 -1.46 -18.18
N ALA A 222 27.07 -2.18 -17.08
CA ALA A 222 26.72 -3.60 -17.10
C ALA A 222 25.19 -3.77 -17.08
N GLU A 223 24.63 -4.75 -17.78
CA GLU A 223 23.19 -5.05 -17.68
C GLU A 223 22.87 -5.95 -16.45
N ASP A 224 23.61 -5.79 -15.36
CA ASP A 224 23.31 -6.46 -14.09
C ASP A 224 22.37 -5.61 -13.24
N SER A 225 21.32 -6.25 -12.72
CA SER A 225 20.38 -5.69 -11.74
C SER A 225 21.07 -5.04 -10.53
N ALA A 226 22.16 -5.63 -10.03
CA ALA A 226 22.89 -5.09 -8.88
C ALA A 226 23.61 -3.77 -9.24
N ASP A 227 24.22 -3.70 -10.43
CA ASP A 227 24.83 -2.47 -10.94
C ASP A 227 23.77 -1.39 -11.17
N LEU A 228 22.64 -1.73 -11.80
CA LEU A 228 21.53 -0.80 -12.03
C LEU A 228 21.04 -0.11 -10.74
N TRP A 229 20.86 -0.87 -9.66
CA TRP A 229 20.45 -0.31 -8.37
C TRP A 229 21.51 0.61 -7.76
N GLN A 230 22.78 0.20 -7.77
CA GLN A 230 23.89 1.01 -7.27
C GLN A 230 24.01 2.32 -8.06
N ARG A 231 23.95 2.24 -9.39
CA ARG A 231 24.07 3.36 -10.31
C ARG A 231 22.87 4.28 -10.24
N HIS A 232 21.67 3.77 -10.00
CA HIS A 232 20.51 4.61 -9.73
C HIS A 232 20.70 5.43 -8.45
N GLY A 233 21.23 4.84 -7.37
CA GLY A 233 21.58 5.57 -6.15
C GLY A 233 22.63 6.66 -6.37
N GLU A 234 23.65 6.38 -7.20
CA GLU A 234 24.65 7.36 -7.63
C GLU A 234 24.03 8.51 -8.43
N PHE A 235 23.23 8.18 -9.45
CA PHE A 235 22.49 9.16 -10.25
C PHE A 235 21.64 10.08 -9.39
N ARG A 236 20.88 9.55 -8.42
CA ARG A 236 20.04 10.37 -7.53
C ARG A 236 20.86 11.33 -6.66
N ARG A 237 22.10 10.98 -6.30
CA ARG A 237 23.01 11.88 -5.59
C ARG A 237 23.56 12.97 -6.51
N LEU A 238 23.92 12.61 -7.74
CA LEU A 238 24.43 13.53 -8.76
C LEU A 238 23.35 14.52 -9.18
N LEU A 239 22.12 14.07 -9.46
CA LEU A 239 20.99 14.91 -9.84
C LEU A 239 20.70 16.03 -8.83
N ARG A 240 21.04 15.85 -7.54
CA ARG A 240 20.88 16.90 -6.51
C ARG A 240 22.00 17.95 -6.52
N ARG A 241 23.14 17.64 -7.12
CA ARG A 241 24.39 18.42 -6.99
C ARG A 241 24.88 18.98 -8.32
N ASP A 242 24.57 18.31 -9.42
CA ASP A 242 25.05 18.66 -10.76
C ASP A 242 24.00 19.52 -11.49
N PRO A 243 24.29 20.81 -11.75
CA PRO A 243 23.39 21.70 -12.45
C PRO A 243 23.05 21.25 -13.87
N ALA A 244 23.97 20.55 -14.56
CA ALA A 244 23.73 20.07 -15.92
C ALA A 244 22.68 18.96 -15.93
N LEU A 245 22.77 18.01 -15.00
CA LEU A 245 21.75 16.96 -14.84
C LEU A 245 20.40 17.54 -14.39
N GLN A 246 20.40 18.56 -13.54
CA GLN A 246 19.18 19.27 -13.15
C GLN A 246 18.53 19.96 -14.34
N GLN A 247 19.33 20.61 -15.20
CA GLN A 247 18.82 21.23 -16.42
C GLN A 247 18.25 20.18 -17.37
N GLN A 248 18.95 19.05 -17.58
CA GLN A 248 18.44 17.95 -18.40
C GLN A 248 17.10 17.39 -17.88
N GLN A 249 16.95 17.27 -16.56
CA GLN A 249 15.69 16.87 -15.95
C GLN A 249 14.61 17.92 -16.17
N ALA A 250 14.92 19.21 -15.98
CA ALA A 250 13.96 20.29 -16.21
C ALA A 250 13.50 20.35 -17.68
N ASP A 251 14.42 20.19 -18.63
CA ASP A 251 14.12 20.15 -20.07
C ASP A 251 13.24 18.94 -20.41
N GLU A 252 13.54 17.77 -19.84
CA GLU A 252 12.73 16.56 -20.03
C GLU A 252 11.33 16.72 -19.43
N VAL A 253 11.20 17.33 -18.25
CA VAL A 253 9.92 17.67 -17.64
C VAL A 253 9.14 18.63 -18.52
N ALA A 254 9.77 19.69 -19.03
CA ALA A 254 9.15 20.67 -19.91
C ALA A 254 8.66 20.03 -21.22
N ARG A 255 9.38 19.01 -21.73
CA ARG A 255 8.99 18.23 -22.90
C ARG A 255 7.81 17.29 -22.63
N ILE A 256 7.78 16.62 -21.47
CA ILE A 256 6.75 15.62 -21.13
C ILE A 256 5.45 16.27 -20.66
N LYS A 257 5.54 17.29 -19.81
CA LYS A 257 4.40 17.94 -19.16
C LYS A 257 3.22 18.30 -20.11
N PRO A 258 3.44 18.87 -21.31
CA PRO A 258 2.33 19.20 -22.21
C PRO A 258 1.64 17.98 -22.86
N LEU A 259 2.21 16.78 -22.75
CA LEU A 259 1.63 15.54 -23.26
C LEU A 259 0.63 14.90 -22.29
N LEU A 260 0.74 15.25 -21.01
CA LEU A 260 -0.01 14.63 -19.92
C LEU A 260 -1.36 15.32 -19.74
N LEU A 261 -2.37 14.53 -19.35
CA LEU A 261 -3.71 15.03 -19.12
C LEU A 261 -3.84 15.74 -17.77
N SER A 262 -4.64 16.81 -17.72
CA SER A 262 -5.12 17.40 -16.47
C SER A 262 -5.97 16.39 -15.68
N VAL A 263 -6.27 16.71 -14.42
CA VAL A 263 -7.14 15.86 -13.58
C VAL A 263 -8.56 15.75 -14.19
N GLU A 264 -9.09 16.85 -14.71
CA GLU A 264 -10.40 16.89 -15.37
C GLU A 264 -10.40 16.07 -16.66
N GLU A 265 -9.32 16.15 -17.43
CA GLU A 265 -9.14 15.37 -18.65
C GLU A 265 -8.98 13.88 -18.36
N LEU A 266 -8.32 13.50 -17.27
CA LEU A 266 -8.25 12.10 -16.81
C LEU A 266 -9.64 11.53 -16.50
N ASN A 267 -10.53 12.32 -15.88
CA ASN A 267 -11.91 11.89 -15.64
C ASN A 267 -12.66 11.60 -16.95
N ALA A 268 -12.49 12.47 -17.95
CA ALA A 268 -13.10 12.24 -19.25
C ALA A 268 -12.47 11.05 -19.98
N ALA A 269 -11.15 10.88 -19.85
CA ALA A 269 -10.40 9.81 -20.48
C ALA A 269 -10.79 8.44 -19.92
N ARG A 270 -11.04 8.28 -18.61
CA ARG A 270 -11.27 6.95 -18.00
C ARG A 270 -12.44 6.18 -18.59
N PHE A 271 -13.41 6.86 -19.22
CA PHE A 271 -14.58 6.25 -19.85
C PHE A 271 -14.49 6.10 -21.37
N ARG A 272 -13.44 6.66 -21.99
CA ARG A 272 -13.25 6.61 -23.45
C ARG A 272 -12.32 5.47 -23.79
N GLU A 273 -12.68 4.74 -24.83
CA GLU A 273 -11.80 3.74 -25.42
C GLU A 273 -10.58 4.42 -26.02
N GLN A 274 -9.39 3.97 -25.63
CA GLN A 274 -8.12 4.51 -26.07
C GLN A 274 -6.99 3.49 -25.90
N MET A 275 -5.83 3.81 -26.48
CA MET A 275 -4.61 3.04 -26.28
C MET A 275 -4.03 3.32 -24.89
N LEU A 276 -3.68 2.26 -24.18
CA LEU A 276 -3.27 2.29 -22.78
C LEU A 276 -2.05 1.41 -22.56
N TYR A 277 -1.21 1.83 -21.63
CA TYR A 277 -0.11 1.02 -21.12
C TYR A 277 -0.64 0.30 -19.89
N LEU A 278 -0.68 -1.03 -19.87
CA LEU A 278 -0.89 -1.74 -18.62
C LEU A 278 0.48 -2.10 -18.05
N PRO A 279 0.84 -1.62 -16.85
CA PRO A 279 2.03 -2.14 -16.20
C PRO A 279 1.86 -3.65 -16.08
N SER A 280 2.74 -4.39 -16.75
CA SER A 280 2.84 -5.84 -16.60
C SER A 280 2.98 -6.10 -15.11
N GLY A 281 2.01 -6.76 -14.49
CA GLY A 281 2.11 -7.21 -13.10
C GLY A 281 3.27 -8.21 -12.86
N ASP A 282 4.02 -8.50 -13.92
CA ASP A 282 5.19 -9.37 -13.97
C ASP A 282 6.30 -8.58 -14.69
N SER A 283 7.06 -7.79 -13.94
CA SER A 283 8.46 -7.48 -14.27
C SER A 283 9.27 -7.92 -13.06
N VAL A 284 9.71 -9.18 -13.10
CA VAL A 284 10.81 -9.69 -12.26
C VAL A 284 12.12 -9.22 -12.87
#